data_AF-A0A967ZC70-F1
#
_entry.id   AF-A0A967ZC70-F1
#
_cell.length_a   1.000
_cell.length_b   1.000
_cell.length_c   1.000
_cell.angle_alpha   90.00
_cell.angle_beta   90.00
_cell.angle_gamma   90.00
#
_symmetry.space_group_name_H-M   'P 1'
#
loop_
_entity.id
_entity.type
_entity.pdbx_description
1 polymer ?
#
loop_
_entity_poly.entity_id
_entity_poly.type
_entity_poly.pdbx_seq_one_letter_code
_entity_poly.pdbx_strand_id
1 'polypeptide(L)' 'MSEPQWASAEPPLNFTEAAATKVGQLIEQEGNTALKLRVYISGGGCSGFQYGFTFDEEIQDG' A
#
# COMPACT_ATOMS: atom_id res chain seq x y z
N MET A 1 -5.25 -8.55 33.11
CA MET A 1 -5.05 -9.18 31.79
C MET A 1 -4.76 -8.02 30.84
N SER A 2 -3.53 -7.93 30.34
CA SER A 2 -3.09 -6.80 29.51
C SER A 2 -3.59 -7.00 28.09
N GLU A 3 -4.27 -6.01 27.53
CA GLU A 3 -4.73 -6.05 26.14
C GLU A 3 -3.54 -6.26 25.20
N PRO A 4 -3.69 -7.06 24.14
CA PRO A 4 -2.62 -7.26 23.18
C PRO A 4 -2.29 -5.95 22.46
N GLN A 5 -1.03 -5.52 22.52
CA GLN A 5 -0.49 -4.32 21.87
C GLN A 5 -0.67 -4.31 20.33
N TRP A 6 -1.03 -5.44 19.71
CA TRP A 6 -1.34 -5.54 18.27
C TRP A 6 -2.75 -5.07 17.90
N ALA A 7 -3.61 -4.80 18.89
CA ALA A 7 -4.99 -4.34 18.71
C ALA A 7 -5.14 -2.80 18.73
N SER A 8 -4.06 -2.04 18.56
CA SER A 8 -4.15 -0.58 18.40
C SER A 8 -5.06 -0.24 17.23
N ALA A 9 -6.09 0.57 17.48
CA ALA A 9 -7.14 0.93 16.52
C ALA A 9 -6.67 1.88 15.39
N GLU A 10 -5.37 2.10 15.26
CA GLU A 10 -4.79 2.95 14.23
C GLU A 10 -4.51 2.13 12.98
N PRO A 11 -5.01 2.53 11.80
CA PRO A 11 -4.79 1.78 10.58
C PRO A 11 -3.28 1.69 10.30
N PRO A 12 -2.77 0.52 9.88
CA PRO A 12 -1.34 0.28 9.66
C PRO A 12 -0.75 1.13 8.53
N LEU A 13 -1.61 1.75 7.71
CA LEU A 13 -1.26 2.63 6.63
C LEU A 13 -2.29 3.77 6.58
N ASN A 14 -1.83 5.01 6.65
CA ASN A 14 -2.68 6.17 6.39
C ASN A 14 -2.65 6.48 4.88
N PHE A 15 -3.75 6.16 4.21
CA PHE A 15 -3.93 6.47 2.80
C PHE A 15 -4.74 7.76 2.66
N THR A 16 -4.09 8.83 2.19
CA THR A 16 -4.72 10.16 2.11
C THR A 16 -5.63 10.29 0.89
N GLU A 17 -6.60 11.19 0.96
CA GLU A 17 -7.49 11.49 -0.18
C GLU A 17 -6.74 11.98 -1.42
N ALA A 18 -5.65 12.73 -1.22
CA ALA A 18 -4.78 13.18 -2.31
C ALA A 18 -4.11 11.99 -3.03
N ALA A 19 -3.67 10.98 -2.27
CA ALA A 19 -3.12 9.75 -2.83
C ALA A 19 -4.19 8.96 -3.60
N ALA A 20 -5.40 8.83 -3.03
CA ALA A 20 -6.53 8.18 -3.69
C ALA A 20 -6.88 8.83 -5.04
N THR A 21 -6.94 10.16 -5.06
CA THR A 21 -7.22 10.93 -6.27
C THR A 21 -6.14 10.71 -7.32
N LYS A 22 -4.86 10.75 -6.92
CA LYS A 22 -3.75 10.57 -7.86
C LYS A 22 -3.69 9.15 -8.42
N VAL A 23 -3.97 8.15 -7.59
CA VAL A 23 -4.05 6.74 -7.98
C VAL A 23 -5.20 6.52 -8.96
N GLY A 24 -6.38 7.07 -8.69
CA GLY A 24 -7.52 7.02 -9.61
C GLY A 24 -7.20 7.64 -10.96
N GLN A 25 -6.57 8.82 -10.97
CA GLN A 25 -6.13 9.48 -12.21
C GLN A 25 -5.15 8.63 -13.01
N LEU A 26 -4.20 7.95 -12.36
CA LEU A 26 -3.25 7.07 -13.05
C LEU A 26 -3.94 5.86 -13.68
N ILE A 27 -4.92 5.26 -12.97
CA ILE A 27 -5.73 4.14 -13.47
C ILE A 27 -6.58 4.58 -14.68
N GLU A 28 -7.20 5.76 -14.60
CA GLU A 28 -7.98 6.35 -15.71
C GLU A 28 -7.08 6.68 -16.92
N GLN A 29 -5.86 7.16 -16.69
CA GLN A 29 -4.87 7.44 -17.75
C GLN A 29 -4.40 6.18 -18.47
N GLU A 30 -4.22 5.07 -17.75
CA GLU A 30 -3.91 3.77 -18.37
C GLU A 30 -5.14 3.13 -19.03
N GLY A 31 -6.36 3.59 -18.70
CA GLY A 31 -7.61 3.04 -19.21
C GLY A 31 -7.92 1.64 -18.69
N ASN A 32 -7.21 1.18 -17.66
CA ASN A 32 -7.33 -0.17 -17.11
C ASN A 32 -7.80 -0.15 -15.65
N THR A 33 -9.12 -0.22 -15.46
CA THR A 33 -9.74 -0.30 -14.12
C THR A 33 -9.42 -1.58 -13.34
N ALA A 34 -8.76 -2.57 -13.96
CA ALA A 34 -8.31 -3.78 -13.28
C ALA A 34 -7.00 -3.57 -12.50
N LEU A 35 -6.28 -2.46 -12.72
CA LEU A 35 -5.05 -2.14 -12.00
C LEU A 35 -5.33 -1.89 -10.52
N LYS A 36 -4.58 -2.59 -9.67
CA LYS A 36 -4.65 -2.52 -8.20
C LYS A 36 -3.36 -1.92 -7.68
N LEU A 37 -3.49 -1.04 -6.69
CA LEU A 37 -2.34 -0.50 -5.98
C LEU A 37 -1.84 -1.52 -4.96
N ARG A 38 -0.59 -1.96 -5.12
CA ARG A 38 0.10 -2.83 -4.17
C ARG A 38 1.17 -2.03 -3.45
N VAL A 39 1.12 -2.05 -2.11
CA VAL A 39 2.17 -1.49 -1.25
C VAL A 39 3.05 -2.64 -0.79
N TYR A 40 4.37 -2.46 -0.86
CA TYR A 40 5.34 -3.47 -0.45
C TYR A 40 6.47 -2.85 0.35
N ILE A 41 7.06 -3.67 1.21
CA ILE A 41 8.24 -3.31 1.99
C ILE A 41 9.39 -4.12 1.44
N SER A 42 10.43 -3.44 0.97
CA SER A 42 11.67 -4.07 0.49
C SER A 42 12.76 -3.95 1.56
N GLY A 43 13.45 -5.06 1.83
CA GLY A 43 14.58 -5.08 2.76
C GLY A 43 15.82 -4.40 2.16
N GLY A 44 16.25 -3.30 2.76
CA GLY A 44 17.36 -2.46 2.32
C GLY A 44 18.74 -2.81 2.86
N GLY A 45 18.97 -4.06 3.26
CA GLY A 45 20.21 -4.45 3.93
C GLY A 45 20.38 -3.83 5.33
N CYS A 46 21.63 -3.58 5.76
CA CYS A 46 21.96 -3.01 7.09
C CYS A 46 21.39 -1.61 7.36
N SER A 47 20.82 -0.94 6.35
CA SER A 47 20.38 0.45 6.42
C SER A 47 18.86 0.60 6.65
N GLY A 48 18.09 -0.50 6.71
CA GLY A 48 16.67 -0.48 7.09
C GLY A 48 15.71 -0.98 6.00
N PHE A 49 14.45 -0.56 6.09
CA PHE A 49 13.36 -0.96 5.19
C PHE A 49 13.02 0.15 4.19
N GLN A 50 12.81 -0.20 2.93
CA GLN A 50 12.24 0.68 1.91
C GLN A 50 10.74 0.41 1.78
N TYR A 51 9.95 1.48 1.71
CA TYR A 51 8.52 1.40 1.41
C TYR A 51 8.33 1.78 -0.05
N GLY A 52 7.65 0.92 -0.81
CA GLY A 52 7.35 1.11 -2.22
C GLY A 52 5.90 0.81 -2.52
N PHE A 53 5.43 1.29 -3.67
CA PHE A 53 4.14 0.90 -4.23
C PHE A 53 4.31 0.58 -5.72
N THR A 54 3.43 -0.27 -6.22
CA THR A 54 3.34 -0.65 -7.63
C THR A 54 1.89 -0.83 -8.02
N PHE A 55 1.61 -0.83 -9.32
CA PHE A 55 0.33 -1.26 -9.87
C PHE A 55 0.45 -2.68 -10.39
N ASP A 56 -0.55 -3.50 -10.12
CA ASP A 56 -0.60 -4.90 -10.52
C ASP A 56 -2.05 -5.27 -10.89
N GLU A 57 -2.25 -6.14 -11.86
CA GLU A 57 -3.59 -6.61 -12.26
C GLU A 57 -4.06 -7.76 -11.37
N GLU A 58 -3.11 -8.52 -10.82
CA GLU A 58 -3.36 -9.68 -10.00
C GLU A 58 -3.21 -9.36 -8.51
N ILE A 59 -4.04 -10.01 -7.69
CA ILE A 59 -3.80 -10.00 -6.25
C ILE A 59 -2.71 -11.02 -5.99
N GLN A 60 -1.51 -10.55 -5.65
CA GLN A 60 -0.43 -11.43 -5.24
C GLN A 60 -0.51 -11.65 -3.73
N ASP A 61 -0.70 -12.91 -3.31
CA ASP A 61 -0.46 -13.32 -1.93
C ASP A 61 1.04 -13.21 -1.63
N GLY A 62 1.38 -12.38 -0.65
CA GLY A 62 2.75 -12.15 -0.16
C GLY A 62 3.00 -12.81 1.18
#